data_AF-A0A928KDY3-F1
#
_entry.id   AF-A0A928KDY3-F1
#
_cell.length_a   1.000
_cell.length_b   1.000
_cell.length_c   1.000
_cell.angle_alpha   90.00
_cell.angle_beta   90.00
_cell.angle_gamma   90.00
#
_symmetry.space_group_name_H-M   'P 1'
#
loop_
_entity.id
_entity.type
_entity.pdbx_description
1 polymer ?
#
loop_
_entity_poly.entity_id
_entity_poly.type
_entity_poly.pdbx_seq_one_letter_code
_entity_poly.pdbx_strand_id
1 'polypeptide(L)' 'LDKIAPGTANDDTLLYGVEVKFYNMEVKVDKHLQTCYPGLYIIGDGSGITHSLSHASASGVYVARDIAK' A
#
# COMPACT_ATOMS: atom_id res chain seq x y z
N LEU A 1 16.48 -21.05 -13.68
CA LEU A 1 15.48 -21.68 -12.78
C LEU A 1 15.43 -23.19 -12.95
N ASP A 2 15.50 -23.73 -14.17
CA ASP A 2 15.43 -25.18 -14.44
C ASP A 2 16.46 -26.07 -13.73
N LYS A 3 17.66 -25.55 -13.42
CA LYS A 3 18.66 -26.29 -12.62
C LYS A 3 18.32 -26.38 -11.12
N ILE A 4 17.45 -25.50 -10.63
CA ILE A 4 17.03 -25.41 -9.22
C ILE A 4 15.63 -26.03 -9.04
N ALA A 5 14.75 -25.84 -10.02
CA ALA A 5 13.43 -26.44 -10.13
C ALA A 5 13.16 -26.77 -11.62
N PRO A 6 13.32 -28.03 -12.06
CA PRO A 6 13.13 -28.44 -13.45
C PRO A 6 11.70 -28.16 -13.97
N GLY A 7 11.57 -27.65 -15.19
CA GLY A 7 10.29 -27.30 -15.84
C GLY A 7 9.81 -25.87 -15.59
N THR A 8 10.51 -25.11 -14.73
CA THR A 8 10.16 -23.73 -14.40
C THR A 8 10.61 -22.72 -15.47
N ALA A 9 11.53 -23.11 -16.35
CA ALA A 9 11.97 -22.33 -17.50
C ALA A 9 11.52 -22.95 -18.84
N ASN A 10 10.47 -23.77 -18.82
CA ASN A 10 9.83 -24.26 -20.04
C ASN A 10 9.12 -23.09 -20.76
N ASP A 11 9.21 -23.06 -22.09
CA ASP A 11 8.58 -22.04 -22.94
C ASP A 11 7.04 -22.01 -22.81
N ASP A 12 6.43 -23.13 -22.40
CA ASP A 12 4.98 -23.23 -22.13
C ASP A 12 4.59 -22.78 -20.70
N THR A 13 5.58 -22.46 -19.84
CA THR A 13 5.34 -22.06 -18.45
C THR A 13 5.41 -20.54 -18.31
N LEU A 14 4.28 -19.91 -17.98
CA LEU A 14 4.27 -18.48 -17.64
C LEU A 14 4.71 -18.29 -16.18
N LEU A 15 5.90 -17.71 -16.01
CA LEU A 15 6.44 -17.42 -14.68
C LEU A 15 5.84 -16.11 -14.13
N TYR A 16 5.07 -16.23 -13.06
CA TYR A 16 4.58 -15.08 -12.30
C TYR A 16 5.57 -14.76 -11.18
N GLY A 17 6.32 -13.67 -11.35
CA GLY A 17 7.14 -13.09 -10.29
C GLY A 17 6.34 -12.08 -9.47
N VAL A 18 6.56 -12.06 -8.15
CA VAL A 18 6.03 -10.98 -7.31
C VAL A 18 6.99 -9.79 -7.44
N GLU A 19 6.49 -8.68 -7.98
CA GLU A 19 7.19 -7.41 -7.89
C GLU A 19 6.91 -6.80 -6.51
N VAL A 20 7.96 -6.59 -5.72
CA VAL A 20 7.86 -6.01 -4.38
C VAL A 20 8.49 -4.63 -4.40
N LYS A 21 7.74 -3.63 -3.94
CA LYS A 21 8.26 -2.27 -3.75
C LYS A 21 8.81 -2.13 -2.33
N PHE A 22 10.14 -2.12 -2.19
CA PHE A 22 10.82 -2.09 -0.89
C PHE A 22 10.87 -0.70 -0.22
N TYR A 23 10.51 0.35 -0.94
CA TYR A 23 10.56 1.74 -0.45
C TYR A 23 9.18 2.35 -0.48
N ASN A 24 8.73 2.77 0.70
CA ASN A 24 7.52 3.55 0.88
C ASN A 24 7.87 5.03 1.02
N MET A 25 7.14 5.90 0.32
CA MET A 25 7.17 7.33 0.65
C MET A 25 6.11 7.55 1.72
N GLU A 26 6.54 7.74 2.97
CA GLU A 26 5.64 8.12 4.05
C GLU A 26 5.38 9.63 3.97
N VAL A 27 4.12 9.99 3.75
CA VAL A 27 3.70 11.38 3.75
C VAL A 27 3.53 11.84 5.19
N LYS A 28 4.18 12.95 5.54
CA LYS A 28 4.07 13.53 6.88
C LYS A 28 2.64 14.04 7.13
N VAL A 29 1.98 13.45 8.12
CA VAL A 29 0.63 13.81 8.59
C VAL A 29 0.60 13.88 10.11
N ASP A 30 -0.49 14.41 10.66
CA ASP A 30 -0.76 14.40 12.10
C ASP A 30 -1.56 13.17 12.55
N LYS A 31 -2.01 13.16 13.81
CA LYS A 31 -2.83 12.07 14.39
C LYS A 31 -4.23 11.92 13.76
N HIS A 32 -4.67 12.89 12.97
CA HIS A 32 -5.92 12.87 12.23
C HIS A 32 -5.72 12.47 10.76
N LEU A 33 -4.48 12.08 10.39
CA LEU A 33 -4.08 11.81 9.01
C LEU A 33 -4.20 13.04 8.09
N GLN A 34 -4.18 14.24 8.69
CA GLN A 34 -4.20 15.51 8.00
C GLN A 34 -2.77 15.96 7.71
N THR A 35 -2.56 16.53 6.53
CA THR A 35 -1.27 17.13 6.16
C THR A 35 -1.05 18.46 6.91
N CYS A 36 0.07 19.14 6.64
CA CYS A 36 0.24 20.52 7.08
C CYS A 36 -0.76 21.51 6.46
N TYR A 37 -1.52 21.10 5.43
CA TYR A 37 -2.56 21.89 4.81
C TYR A 37 -3.94 21.51 5.39
N PRO A 38 -4.65 22.45 6.03
CA PRO A 38 -5.97 22.18 6.59
C PRO A 38 -6.96 21.69 5.53
N GLY A 39 -7.72 20.65 5.87
CA GLY A 39 -8.70 20.01 4.99
C GLY A 39 -8.12 19.01 3.99
N LEU A 40 -6.79 18.89 3.89
CA LEU A 40 -6.13 17.90 3.03
C LEU A 40 -5.67 16.70 3.85
N TYR A 41 -6.26 15.54 3.57
CA TYR A 41 -5.97 14.27 4.24
C TYR A 41 -5.32 13.29 3.27
N ILE A 42 -4.39 12.49 3.77
CA ILE A 42 -3.76 11.42 3.00
C ILE A 42 -3.98 10.10 3.73
N ILE A 43 -4.60 9.16 3.04
CA ILE A 43 -5.05 7.86 3.58
C ILE A 43 -4.74 6.74 2.59
N GLY A 44 -4.91 5.49 3.03
CA GLY A 44 -4.60 4.32 2.21
C GLY A 44 -3.11 4.16 1.93
N ASP A 45 -2.76 3.23 1.05
CA ASP A 45 -1.36 2.85 0.86
C ASP A 45 -0.51 3.98 0.27
N GLY A 46 -1.14 4.96 -0.41
CA GLY A 46 -0.49 6.19 -0.87
C GLY A 46 -0.01 7.12 0.24
N SER A 47 -0.49 6.95 1.48
CA SER A 47 0.03 7.66 2.66
C SER A 47 1.41 7.17 3.09
N GLY A 48 1.75 5.94 2.73
CA GLY A 48 2.93 5.25 3.21
C GLY A 48 2.82 4.70 4.64
N ILE A 49 1.72 4.98 5.35
CA ILE A 49 1.45 4.55 6.74
C ILE A 49 0.73 3.19 6.77
N THR A 50 -0.05 2.88 5.74
CA THR A 50 -0.73 1.60 5.59
C THR A 50 0.02 0.69 4.62
N HIS A 51 -0.05 -0.61 4.88
CA HIS A 51 0.63 -1.66 4.11
C HIS A 51 -0.29 -2.84 3.78
N SER A 52 -1.61 -2.64 3.91
CA SER A 52 -2.59 -3.68 3.64
C SER A 52 -3.94 -3.07 3.28
N LEU A 53 -4.72 -3.83 2.50
CA LEU A 53 -6.08 -3.45 2.13
C LEU A 53 -6.96 -3.16 3.36
N SER A 54 -6.83 -3.94 4.43
CA SER A 54 -7.60 -3.74 5.66
C SER A 54 -7.20 -2.46 6.37
N HIS A 55 -5.90 -2.16 6.45
CA HIS A 55 -5.38 -0.97 7.10
C HIS A 55 -5.72 0.28 6.29
N ALA A 56 -5.59 0.22 4.96
CA ALA A 56 -6.02 1.27 4.03
C ALA A 56 -7.52 1.56 4.17
N SER A 57 -8.35 0.53 4.22
CA SER A 57 -9.81 0.68 4.39
C SER A 57 -10.18 1.30 5.74
N ALA A 58 -9.54 0.86 6.83
CA ALA A 58 -9.77 1.40 8.16
C ALA A 58 -9.40 2.90 8.23
N SER A 59 -8.30 3.30 7.60
CA SER A 59 -7.87 4.70 7.55
C SER A 59 -8.90 5.61 6.88
N GLY A 60 -9.55 5.15 5.81
CA GLY A 60 -10.60 5.90 5.13
C GLY A 60 -11.86 6.06 5.97
N VAL A 61 -12.31 4.99 6.64
CA VAL A 61 -13.46 5.07 7.56
C VAL A 61 -13.18 6.00 8.74
N TYR A 62 -11.95 5.97 9.27
CA TYR A 62 -11.53 6.85 10.35
C TYR A 62 -11.61 8.33 9.95
N VAL A 63 -11.00 8.71 8.82
CA VAL A 63 -11.01 10.11 8.35
C VAL A 63 -12.41 10.56 7.97
N ALA A 64 -13.21 9.72 7.30
CA ALA A 64 -14.59 10.07 6.96
C ALA A 64 -15.43 10.38 8.21
N ARG A 65 -15.25 9.60 9.29
CA ARG A 65 -15.92 9.85 10.57
C ARG A 65 -15.38 11.08 11.28
N ASP A 66 -14.11 11.41 11.12
CA ASP A 66 -13.53 12.61 11.72
C ASP A 66 -14.02 13.89 11.04
N ILE A 67 -14.17 13.85 9.71
CA ILE A 67 -14.72 14.95 8.90
C ILE A 67 -16.21 15.16 9.15
N ALA A 68 -16.97 14.08 9.39
CA ALA A 68 -18.42 14.14 9.58
C ALA A 68 -18.86 14.55 11.00
N LYS A 69 -17.92 14.84 11.92
CA LYS A 69 -18.21 15.42 13.24
C LYS A 69 -18.56 16.90 13.12
#